data_AF-A0A6A3GN16-F1
#
_entry.id   AF-A0A6A3GN16-F1
#
_cell.length_a   1.000
_cell.length_b   1.000
_cell.length_c   1.000
_cell.angle_alpha   90.00
_cell.angle_beta   90.00
_cell.angle_gamma   90.00
#
_symmetry.space_group_name_H-M   'P 1'
#
loop_
_entity.id
_entity.type
_entity.pdbx_description
1 polymer ?
#
loop_
_entity_poly.entity_id
_entity_poly.type
_entity_poly.pdbx_seq_one_letter_code
_entity_poly.pdbx_strand_id
1 'polypeptide(L)'
;SFLVPNVAGDCRATIGRDCKLNVLANSGALKGSSQGKVASQLASVKTMIKQYTVAAATKFSTGSGNFGVDGLGNSVAQSSSNPGDSTAQTSAQSSTRQSDGNVGDSTAQTSA
;
A
#
# COMPACT_ATOMS: atom_id res chain seq x y z
N SER A 1 1.78 6.87 21.68
CA SER A 1 1.35 5.69 22.44
C SER A 1 0.71 4.68 21.52
N PHE A 2 1.08 3.41 21.61
CA PHE A 2 0.47 2.35 20.81
C PHE A 2 0.51 1.00 21.54
N LEU A 3 -0.44 0.13 21.24
CA LEU A 3 -0.56 -1.21 21.80
C LEU A 3 0.30 -2.17 20.97
N VAL A 4 1.18 -2.93 21.62
CA VAL A 4 1.85 -4.09 21.02
C VAL A 4 1.40 -5.32 21.80
N PRO A 5 0.49 -6.12 21.24
CA PRO A 5 0.13 -7.41 21.82
C PRO A 5 1.33 -8.35 21.83
N ASN A 6 1.52 -9.07 22.93
CA ASN A 6 2.53 -10.12 23.04
C ASN A 6 1.97 -11.46 22.55
N VAL A 7 0.70 -11.72 22.84
CA VAL A 7 -0.03 -12.91 22.39
C VAL A 7 -1.38 -12.55 21.81
N ALA A 8 -1.94 -13.45 21.00
CA ALA A 8 -3.19 -13.22 20.28
C ALA A 8 -4.36 -12.89 21.25
N GLY A 9 -4.39 -13.51 22.44
CA GLY A 9 -5.45 -13.32 23.42
C GLY A 9 -5.52 -11.92 24.04
N ASP A 10 -4.46 -11.11 23.97
CA ASP A 10 -4.37 -9.80 24.65
C ASP A 10 -5.47 -8.81 24.19
N CYS A 11 -5.97 -8.96 22.97
CA CYS A 11 -7.00 -8.10 22.40
C CYS A 11 -8.44 -8.47 22.81
N ARG A 12 -8.68 -9.65 23.38
CA ARG A 12 -10.06 -10.14 23.63
C ARG A 12 -10.82 -9.20 24.55
N ALA A 13 -10.21 -8.76 25.63
CA ALA A 13 -10.86 -7.84 26.57
C ALA A 13 -11.17 -6.49 25.90
N THR A 14 -10.20 -5.93 25.16
CA THR A 14 -10.28 -4.58 24.60
C THR A 14 -11.16 -4.49 23.36
N ILE A 15 -10.93 -5.33 22.35
CA ILE A 15 -11.63 -5.25 21.05
C ILE A 15 -12.56 -6.44 20.80
N GLY A 16 -12.64 -7.41 21.71
CA GLY A 16 -13.60 -8.51 21.63
C GLY A 16 -13.21 -9.62 20.66
N ARG A 17 -11.94 -9.69 20.24
CA ARG A 17 -11.38 -10.75 19.38
C ARG A 17 -9.88 -10.87 19.61
N ASP A 18 -9.28 -11.94 19.10
CA ASP A 18 -7.83 -12.11 19.14
C ASP A 18 -7.11 -11.11 18.23
N CYS A 19 -5.93 -10.66 18.67
CA CYS A 19 -5.03 -9.83 17.88
C CYS A 19 -4.46 -10.66 16.73
N LYS A 20 -4.22 -9.99 15.60
CA LYS A 20 -3.23 -10.48 14.64
C LYS A 20 -1.89 -9.84 15.00
N LEU A 21 -0.91 -10.67 15.33
CA LEU A 21 0.39 -10.20 15.77
C LEU A 21 1.19 -9.63 14.59
N ASN A 22 2.00 -8.62 14.89
CA ASN A 22 2.96 -8.08 13.93
C ASN A 22 4.07 -9.09 13.69
N VAL A 23 4.60 -9.11 12.46
CA VAL A 23 5.79 -9.88 12.11
C VAL A 23 6.93 -8.91 11.87
N LEU A 24 8.05 -9.15 12.54
CA LEU A 24 9.25 -8.34 12.44
C LEU A 24 10.36 -9.24 11.90
N ALA A 25 10.70 -9.07 10.63
CA ALA A 25 11.82 -9.76 10.00
C ALA A 25 12.88 -8.71 9.65
N ASN A 26 14.15 -8.99 9.98
CA ASN A 26 15.28 -8.08 9.73
C ASN A 26 15.02 -6.64 10.23
N SER A 27 14.33 -6.52 11.36
CA SER A 27 13.85 -5.26 11.92
C SER A 27 14.16 -5.18 13.41
N GLY A 28 14.26 -3.97 13.95
CA GLY A 28 14.36 -3.76 15.40
C GLY A 28 13.08 -4.19 16.13
N ALA A 29 13.16 -4.35 17.45
CA ALA A 29 12.00 -4.74 18.26
C ALA A 29 10.92 -3.64 18.28
N LEU A 30 9.66 -4.04 18.11
CA LEU A 30 8.50 -3.15 18.23
C LEU A 30 8.01 -3.15 19.69
N LYS A 31 8.12 -2.01 20.38
CA LYS A 31 7.73 -1.86 21.78
C LYS A 31 6.60 -0.86 21.94
N GLY A 32 5.49 -1.30 22.51
CA GLY A 32 4.34 -0.44 22.80
C GLY A 32 4.62 0.57 23.90
N SER A 33 3.82 1.65 23.94
CA SER A 33 3.87 2.68 24.99
C SER A 33 2.47 3.09 25.42
N SER A 34 2.26 3.27 26.73
CA SER A 34 0.97 3.58 27.35
C SER A 34 -0.16 2.59 26.99
N GLN A 35 0.15 1.29 26.99
CA GLN A 35 -0.76 0.24 26.49
C GLN A 35 -2.16 0.28 27.12
N GLY A 36 -2.27 0.44 28.44
CA GLY A 36 -3.57 0.53 29.12
C GLY A 36 -4.40 1.72 28.66
N LYS A 37 -3.79 2.89 28.46
CA LYS A 37 -4.48 4.09 27.95
C LYS A 37 -4.99 3.89 26.52
N VAL A 38 -4.15 3.27 25.67
CA VAL A 38 -4.53 2.96 24.27
C VAL A 38 -5.64 1.92 24.24
N ALA A 39 -5.59 0.90 25.11
CA ALA A 39 -6.65 -0.08 25.24
C ALA A 39 -7.98 0.57 25.61
N SER A 40 -8.00 1.49 26.58
CA SER A 40 -9.23 2.22 26.93
C SER A 40 -9.80 3.02 25.75
N GLN A 41 -8.93 3.65 24.94
CA GLN A 41 -9.37 4.36 23.73
C GLN A 41 -9.95 3.41 22.68
N LEU A 42 -9.35 2.23 22.48
CA LEU A 42 -9.86 1.19 21.58
C LEU A 42 -11.23 0.67 22.02
N ALA A 43 -11.49 0.59 23.33
CA ALA A 43 -12.80 0.18 23.85
C ALA A 43 -13.91 1.15 23.40
N SER A 44 -13.65 2.45 23.39
CA SER A 44 -14.62 3.48 22.93
C SER A 44 -14.98 3.36 21.45
N VAL A 45 -14.10 2.79 20.63
CA VAL A 45 -14.30 2.62 19.17
C VAL A 45 -14.47 1.16 18.75
N LYS A 46 -14.73 0.27 19.71
CA LYS A 46 -14.78 -1.19 19.52
C LYS A 46 -15.72 -1.62 18.37
N THR A 47 -16.88 -0.98 18.25
CA THR A 47 -17.85 -1.27 17.18
C THR A 47 -17.27 -0.99 15.80
N MET A 48 -16.56 0.12 15.62
CA MET A 48 -15.92 0.43 14.34
C MET A 48 -14.81 -0.58 14.01
N ILE A 49 -13.96 -0.91 14.99
CA ILE A 49 -12.87 -1.90 14.80
C ILE A 49 -13.40 -3.27 14.36
N LYS A 50 -14.57 -3.68 14.88
CA LYS A 50 -15.18 -4.96 14.53
C LYS A 50 -15.65 -5.05 13.07
N GLN A 51 -15.92 -3.91 12.41
CA GLN A 51 -16.28 -3.90 10.99
C GLN A 51 -15.08 -4.23 10.07
N TYR A 52 -13.86 -4.16 10.60
CA TYR A 52 -12.65 -4.46 9.84
C TYR A 52 -12.16 -5.88 10.14
N THR A 53 -12.04 -6.68 9.09
CA THR A 53 -11.34 -7.97 9.16
C THR A 53 -9.84 -7.74 9.03
N VAL A 54 -9.07 -8.22 10.01
CA VAL A 54 -7.60 -8.13 9.97
C VAL A 54 -7.05 -9.50 9.61
N ALA A 55 -6.33 -9.54 8.49
CA ALA A 55 -5.60 -10.71 8.05
C ALA A 55 -4.32 -10.91 8.89
N ALA A 56 -3.84 -12.15 8.96
CA ALA A 56 -2.54 -12.42 9.57
C ALA A 56 -1.41 -11.75 8.76
N ALA A 57 -0.35 -11.33 9.43
CA ALA A 57 0.81 -10.69 8.80
C ALA A 57 1.50 -11.58 7.76
N THR A 58 1.32 -12.91 7.80
CA THR A 58 1.78 -13.82 6.74
C THR A 58 1.14 -13.56 5.37
N LYS A 59 0.02 -12.85 5.31
CA LYS A 59 -0.63 -12.40 4.07
C LYS A 59 -0.17 -11.01 3.62
N PHE A 60 0.91 -10.48 4.19
CA PHE A 60 1.44 -9.16 3.83
C PHE A 60 1.77 -9.04 2.33
N SER A 61 2.28 -10.10 1.70
CA SER A 61 2.56 -10.12 0.24
C SER A 61 1.32 -9.86 -0.61
N THR A 62 0.15 -10.36 -0.20
CA THR A 62 -1.13 -10.04 -0.85
C THR A 62 -1.44 -8.54 -0.75
N GLY A 63 -1.14 -7.93 0.40
CA GLY A 63 -1.26 -6.49 0.58
C GLY A 63 -0.35 -5.73 -0.38
N SER A 64 0.94 -6.07 -0.46
CA SER A 64 1.91 -5.38 -1.32
C SER A 64 1.50 -5.35 -2.79
N GLY A 65 0.87 -6.42 -3.30
CA GLY A 65 0.35 -6.45 -4.69
C GLY A 65 -0.90 -5.60 -4.94
N ASN A 66 -1.56 -5.11 -3.89
CA ASN A 66 -2.76 -4.27 -3.96
C ASN A 66 -2.51 -2.85 -3.44
N PHE A 67 -1.27 -2.52 -3.05
CA PHE A 67 -0.89 -1.19 -2.60
C PHE A 67 -0.32 -0.39 -3.77
N GLY A 68 -0.79 0.85 -3.93
CA GLY A 68 -0.33 1.76 -4.98
C GLY A 68 -1.32 1.91 -6.13
N VAL A 69 -0.84 2.49 -7.22
CA VAL A 69 -1.60 2.57 -8.47
C VAL A 69 -1.61 1.19 -9.14
N ASP A 70 -2.61 0.95 -9.97
CA ASP A 70 -2.75 -0.23 -10.82
C ASP A 70 -3.05 -1.60 -10.16
N GLY A 71 -3.21 -1.67 -8.84
CA GLY A 71 -3.50 -2.94 -8.14
C GLY A 71 -4.94 -3.47 -8.28
N LEU A 72 -5.89 -2.59 -8.61
CA LEU A 72 -7.28 -2.95 -8.89
C LEU A 72 -7.37 -3.11 -10.41
N GLY A 73 -7.56 -4.34 -10.91
CA GLY A 73 -7.45 -4.76 -12.32
C GLY A 73 -8.25 -3.99 -13.40
N ASN A 74 -8.87 -2.87 -13.04
CA ASN A 74 -9.48 -1.85 -13.90
C ASN A 74 -8.76 -0.52 -13.75
N SER A 75 -7.43 -0.53 -13.81
CA SER A 75 -6.62 0.66 -13.60
C SER A 75 -6.85 1.66 -14.71
N VAL A 76 -7.39 2.81 -14.35
CA VAL A 76 -7.49 3.95 -15.26
C VAL A 76 -6.08 4.51 -15.37
N ALA A 77 -5.51 4.56 -16.57
CA ALA A 77 -4.21 5.18 -16.78
C ALA A 77 -4.22 6.58 -16.14
N GLN A 78 -3.36 6.79 -15.15
CA GLN A 78 -3.27 8.07 -14.48
C GLN A 78 -2.63 9.06 -15.47
N SER A 79 -3.45 9.83 -16.18
CA SER A 79 -2.94 10.91 -17.02
C SER A 79 -2.27 11.93 -16.11
N SER A 80 -0.94 11.93 -16.09
CA SER A 80 -0.16 13.04 -15.56
C SER A 80 -0.45 14.25 -16.43
N SER A 81 -1.36 15.11 -15.98
CA SER A 81 -1.44 16.47 -16.49
C SER A 81 -0.16 17.18 -16.09
N ASN A 82 0.84 17.14 -16.95
CA ASN A 82 1.91 18.13 -16.91
C ASN A 82 1.19 19.49 -16.99
N PRO A 83 1.39 20.44 -16.05
CA PRO A 83 0.82 21.78 -16.16
C PRO A 83 1.56 22.50 -17.29
N GLY A 84 1.16 22.21 -18.51
CA GLY A 84 1.87 22.61 -19.70
C GLY A 84 1.37 21.95 -20.98
N ASP A 85 0.10 21.55 -21.07
CA ASP A 85 -0.69 21.82 -22.28
C ASP A 85 -2.17 21.55 -22.00
N SER A 86 -2.98 22.61 -22.05
CA SER A 86 -4.42 22.48 -22.01
C SER A 86 -4.88 22.10 -23.42
N THR A 87 -5.23 20.84 -23.67
CA THR A 87 -6.22 20.55 -24.69
C THR A 87 -6.99 19.26 -24.37
N ALA A 88 -8.31 19.39 -24.41
CA ALA A 88 -9.30 18.46 -23.92
C ALA A 88 -9.47 17.21 -24.79
N GLN A 89 -9.90 16.12 -24.13
CA GLN A 89 -10.70 14.96 -24.59
C GLN A 89 -10.28 14.28 -25.91
N THR A 90 -10.22 12.94 -25.96
CA THR A 90 -11.39 12.13 -26.30
C THR A 90 -11.13 10.64 -26.06
N SER A 91 -12.20 9.96 -25.65
CA SER A 91 -12.39 8.53 -25.44
C SER A 91 -12.13 7.65 -26.68
N ALA A 92 -11.89 6.36 -26.42
CA ALA A 92 -11.75 5.25 -27.38
C ALA A 92 -10.42 5.29 -28.18
N GLN A 93 -9.71 4.21 -28.43
CA GLN A 93 -10.15 2.87 -28.79
C GLN A 93 -8.94 1.92 -28.62
N SER A 94 -9.21 0.66 -28.32
CA SER A 94 -8.26 -0.45 -28.39
C SER A 94 -7.46 -0.43 -29.69
N SER A 95 -6.14 -0.66 -29.66
CA SER A 95 -5.44 -1.53 -30.63
C SER A 95 -3.93 -1.66 -30.37
N THR A 96 -3.54 -2.94 -30.24
CA THR A 96 -2.31 -3.58 -30.73
C THR A 96 -0.93 -2.99 -30.39
N ARG A 97 -0.20 -3.76 -29.59
CA ARG A 97 1.26 -3.82 -29.57
C ARG A 97 1.81 -4.03 -30.99
N GLN A 98 2.76 -3.20 -31.41
CA GLN A 98 3.73 -3.55 -32.43
C GLN A 98 5.12 -3.09 -31.99
N SER A 99 6.03 -4.05 -32.05
CA SER A 99 7.46 -3.97 -31.78
C SER A 99 8.21 -3.30 -32.94
N ASP A 100 9.53 -3.17 -32.75
CA ASP A 100 10.58 -2.91 -33.76
C ASP A 100 10.86 -1.41 -34.01
N GLY A 101 12.09 -0.92 -34.10
CA GLY A 101 13.40 -1.55 -34.21
C GLY A 101 14.47 -0.45 -34.35
N ASN A 102 15.73 -0.89 -34.25
CA ASN A 102 16.98 -0.13 -34.24
C ASN A 102 17.31 0.65 -35.54
N VAL A 103 18.41 1.42 -35.51
CA VAL A 103 19.21 2.09 -36.60
C VAL A 103 19.09 3.64 -36.57
N GLY A 104 20.16 4.44 -36.47
CA GLY A 104 21.59 4.15 -36.52
C GLY A 104 22.48 5.39 -36.28
N ASP A 105 23.77 5.07 -36.23
CA ASP A 105 25.02 5.83 -36.14
C ASP A 105 25.14 7.17 -36.89
N SER A 106 25.88 8.14 -36.31
CA SER A 106 26.81 9.02 -37.04
C SER A 106 27.72 9.82 -36.07
N THR A 107 29.01 9.55 -36.20
CA THR A 107 30.17 10.20 -35.57
C THR A 107 30.47 11.66 -36.00
N ALA A 108 31.17 12.36 -35.09
CA ALA A 108 32.20 13.41 -35.27
C ALA A 108 31.80 14.89 -35.44
N GLN A 109 32.28 15.77 -34.54
CA GLN A 109 33.22 16.85 -34.87
C GLN A 109 33.89 17.50 -33.63
N THR A 110 35.18 17.82 -33.78
CA THR A 110 36.16 18.31 -32.79
C THR A 110 36.42 19.82 -32.92
N SER A 111 37.02 20.40 -31.87
CA SER A 111 37.85 21.64 -31.78
C SER A 111 37.09 22.93 -31.45
N ALA A 112 37.57 23.84 -30.59
CA ALA A 112 38.94 24.14 -30.15
C ALA A 112 39.03 24.44 -28.64
#